data_AF-A0A7H8Z5L0-F1
#
_entry.id   AF-A0A7H8Z5L0-F1
#
_cell.length_a   1.000
_cell.length_b   1.000
_cell.length_c   1.000
_cell.angle_alpha   90.00
_cell.angle_beta   90.00
_cell.angle_gamma   90.00
#
_symmetry.space_group_name_H-M   'P 1'
#
loop_
_entity.id
_entity.type
_entity.pdbx_description
1 polymer ?
#
loop_
_entity_poly.entity_id
_entity_poly.type
_entity_poly.pdbx_seq_one_letter_code
_entity_poly.pdbx_strand_id
1 'polypeptide(L)' 'MKEREVLTGQRLNELEINSNRLPKFKNGEIEIEFIWIDTENPPIDAIGWIAKK' A
#
# COMPACT_ATOMS: atom_id res chain seq x y z
N MET A 1 25.74 3.49 3.52
CA MET A 1 24.26 3.38 3.58
C MET A 1 23.88 3.09 5.02
N LYS A 2 22.70 3.55 5.47
CA LYS A 2 22.16 3.15 6.78
C LYS A 2 21.75 1.67 6.75
N GLU A 3 21.77 1.03 7.90
CA GLU A 3 21.21 -0.32 8.07
C GLU A 3 19.71 -0.29 7.75
N ARG A 4 19.24 -1.31 7.02
CA ARG A 4 17.83 -1.43 6.63
C ARG A 4 17.09 -2.22 7.70
N GLU A 5 16.00 -1.68 8.19
CA GLU A 5 15.08 -2.39 9.07
C GLU A 5 14.26 -3.41 8.28
N VAL A 6 14.04 -4.60 8.85
CA VAL A 6 13.13 -5.60 8.27
C VAL A 6 11.69 -5.22 8.60
N LEU A 7 10.86 -5.05 7.56
CA LEU A 7 9.43 -4.77 7.73
C LEU A 7 8.67 -6.06 8.02
N THR A 8 8.60 -6.43 9.29
CA THR A 8 7.72 -7.51 9.78
C THR A 8 6.25 -7.08 9.74
N GLY A 9 5.31 -8.03 9.86
CA GLY A 9 3.89 -7.69 9.94
C GLY A 9 3.55 -6.74 11.10
N GLN A 10 4.18 -6.93 12.27
CA GLN A 10 4.03 -6.01 13.39
C GLN A 10 4.54 -4.61 13.01
N ARG A 11 5.71 -4.52 12.37
CA ARG A 11 6.29 -3.24 12.00
C ARG A 11 5.46 -2.50 10.96
N LEU A 12 4.90 -3.22 10.00
CA LEU A 12 3.97 -2.68 9.02
C LEU A 12 2.71 -2.12 9.69
N ASN A 13 2.16 -2.81 10.69
CA ASN A 13 1.03 -2.31 11.47
C ASN A 13 1.38 -1.04 12.28
N GLU A 14 2.56 -1.00 12.92
CA GLU A 14 3.04 0.20 13.64
C GLU A 14 3.25 1.40 12.71
N LEU A 15 3.62 1.15 11.46
CA LEU A 15 3.77 2.17 10.42
C LEU A 15 2.45 2.52 9.72
N GLU A 16 1.35 1.84 10.07
CA GLU A 16 0.05 1.96 9.41
C GLU A 16 0.15 1.72 7.90
N ILE A 17 0.82 0.62 7.52
CA ILE A 17 0.96 0.18 6.13
C ILE A 17 0.39 -1.22 5.98
N ASN A 18 -0.63 -1.38 5.13
CA ASN A 18 -1.12 -2.69 4.71
C ASN A 18 -1.34 -2.80 3.19
N SER A 19 -1.15 -1.71 2.44
CA SER A 19 -1.30 -1.68 1.00
C SER A 19 -0.40 -0.60 0.36
N ASN A 20 -0.25 -0.69 -0.97
CA ASN A 20 0.44 0.30 -1.78
C ASN A 20 -0.52 0.85 -2.83
N ARG A 21 -0.50 2.17 -3.04
CA ARG A 21 -1.19 2.83 -4.15
C ARG A 21 -0.18 3.26 -5.20
N LEU A 22 -0.54 3.06 -6.46
CA LEU A 22 0.28 3.44 -7.62
C LEU A 22 -0.47 4.46 -8.48
N PRO A 23 -0.50 5.75 -8.08
CA PRO A 23 -1.10 6.78 -8.91
C PRO A 23 -0.19 7.12 -10.09
N LYS A 24 -0.81 7.32 -11.26
CA LYS A 24 -0.16 7.90 -12.43
C LYS A 24 -0.68 9.31 -12.66
N PHE A 25 0.21 10.29 -12.73
CA PHE A 25 -0.14 11.68 -12.97
C PHE A 25 -0.28 11.98 -14.45
N LYS A 26 -0.95 13.10 -14.77
CA LYS A 26 -1.18 13.54 -16.17
C LYS A 26 0.12 13.83 -16.92
N ASN A 27 1.18 14.21 -16.22
CA ASN A 27 2.52 14.43 -16.78
C ASN A 27 3.28 13.11 -17.04
N GLY A 28 2.70 11.95 -16.71
CA GLY A 28 3.29 10.64 -16.93
C GLY A 28 4.10 10.08 -15.75
N GLU A 29 4.28 10.85 -14.68
CA GLU A 29 4.96 10.37 -13.46
C GLU A 29 4.13 9.30 -12.74
N ILE A 30 4.82 8.37 -12.09
CA ILE A 30 4.23 7.32 -11.27
C ILE A 30 4.81 7.45 -9.88
N GLU A 31 3.94 7.52 -8.88
CA GLU A 31 4.33 7.47 -7.47
C GLU A 31 4.01 6.11 -6.86
N ILE A 32 4.62 5.85 -5.71
CA ILE A 32 4.30 4.72 -4.84
C ILE A 32 3.97 5.31 -3.48
N GLU A 33 2.72 5.15 -3.06
CA GLU A 33 2.25 5.56 -1.74
C GLU A 33 2.06 4.31 -0.87
N PHE A 34 2.62 4.32 0.33
CA PHE A 34 2.34 3.32 1.36
C PHE A 34 1.12 3.78 2.15
N ILE A 35 0.07 2.95 2.20
CA ILE A 35 -1.21 3.33 2.78
C ILE A 35 -1.78 2.25 3.69
N TRP A 36 -2.70 2.66 4.55
CA TRP A 36 -3.62 1.76 5.25
C TRP A 36 -5.00 1.80 4.57
N ILE A 37 -5.55 0.62 4.30
CA ILE A 37 -6.93 0.46 3.81
C ILE A 37 -7.74 -0.41 4.77
N ASP A 38 -9.05 -0.21 4.77
CA ASP A 38 -10.00 -1.17 5.34
C ASP A 38 -10.08 -2.39 4.42
N THR A 39 -9.77 -3.56 4.98
CA THR A 39 -9.78 -4.84 4.24
C THR A 39 -11.18 -5.45 4.15
N GLU A 40 -12.13 -5.05 5.00
CA GLU A 40 -13.53 -5.48 4.92
C GLU A 40 -14.30 -4.63 3.90
N ASN A 41 -13.86 -3.37 3.72
CA ASN A 41 -14.38 -2.46 2.71
C ASN A 41 -13.27 -1.82 1.83
N PRO A 42 -12.59 -2.63 1.00
CA PRO A 42 -11.51 -2.16 0.14
C PRO A 42 -11.99 -1.19 -0.96
N PRO A 43 -11.06 -0.38 -1.51
CA PRO A 43 -11.32 0.41 -2.71
C PRO A 43 -11.85 -0.44 -3.87
N ILE A 44 -12.73 0.14 -4.69
CA ILE A 44 -13.33 -0.56 -5.85
C ILE A 44 -12.30 -0.96 -6.90
N ASP A 45 -11.21 -0.20 -6.98
CA ASP A 45 -10.08 -0.41 -7.89
C ASP A 45 -8.95 -1.22 -7.25
N ALA A 46 -9.20 -1.83 -6.08
CA ALA A 46 -8.22 -2.71 -5.46
C ALA A 46 -7.95 -3.93 -6.33
N ILE A 47 -6.68 -4.34 -6.38
CA ILE A 47 -6.20 -5.49 -7.15
C ILE A 47 -5.64 -6.53 -6.17
N GLY A 48 -5.80 -7.81 -6.49
CA GLY A 48 -5.22 -8.92 -5.73
C GLY A 48 -6.23 -9.63 -4.83
N TRP A 49 -5.76 -10.22 -3.74
CA TRP A 49 -6.57 -11.06 -2.85
C TRP A 49 -7.70 -10.29 -2.14
N ILE A 50 -7.56 -8.97 -2.05
CA ILE A 50 -8.54 -8.07 -1.41
C ILE A 50 -9.63 -7.59 -2.37
N ALA A 51 -9.47 -7.80 -3.68
CA ALA A 51 -10.46 -7.35 -4.66
C ALA A 51 -11.79 -8.09 -4.46
N LYS A 52 -12.90 -7.35 -4.31
CA LYS A 52 -14.24 -7.94 -4.32
C LYS A 52 -14.51 -8.50 -5.72
N LYS A 53 -15.02 -9.74 -5.79
CA LYS A 53 -15.44 -10.38 -7.05
C LYS A 53 -16.65 -9.67 -7.66
#